data_AF-B8LUY4-F1
#
_entry.id   AF-B8LUY4-F1
#
_cell.length_a   1.000
_cell.length_b   1.000
_cell.length_c   1.000
_cell.angle_alpha   90.00
_cell.angle_beta   90.00
_cell.angle_gamma   90.00
#
_symmetry.space_group_name_H-M   'P 1'
#
loop_
_entity.id
_entity.type
_entity.pdbx_description
1 polymer ?
#
loop_
_entity_poly.entity_id
_entity_poly.type
_entity_poly.pdbx_seq_one_letter_code
_entity_poly.pdbx_strand_id
1 'polypeptide(L)'
;MRSTILKVAAVLSPVALAQAAVFIPDSSCATCAGLSSLPVPYNLSASQTNSIDEGASNSFWISSFVSGSNGHQYFILSHVLGGSLASYRASVLDITNPSIRAQFSTSDTANTSIYSDTGIFNFTTSNFTFGATSETDGLTKMRTWSNYNSVQFDITFETSSPVLLNGGTGSFEATGGFGYEWSMPAGKTTGSLTIQNTTVTIDTLHSKTWYDRQWGNVAQAWYWFEIHIEPIAAYPTGAVLSVWNWIDDISGNKNFATVRDALGTQSIVPVTKFARNLNSVWTSVHTGDKWVQEFDLMLEDGTSLSISSVREDQELWDEADAAAGGGFEGYMTVTGSYKGIPGARGFANKKRTNKITGVSKTLVDRTKYINNTRFDEWWDRDCNTTERLSIVHGDKLLKFRYLRDYWTMLEKYLKSASYPEAAAANKIHGHLCDLSQVELLETNLNALLEFATNNNTHKLDRITYTVANVPRLPGLADYQASETKASILILRYDAPIEPTIANNNIIEAIIISHRSWEVGTRIHEPRPTLHTGASTATKPTPGRGLLTASGASTEGVAKGLAVDLAPIRVNFVAPGTVDTELLRALAGPDPKVQAGFKEMLK
;
A
#
# COMPACT_ATOMS: atom_id res chain seq x y z
N MET A 1 -10.38 54.55 51.69
CA MET A 1 -9.59 53.29 51.67
C MET A 1 -10.37 52.28 50.85
N ARG A 2 -9.76 51.60 49.87
CA ARG A 2 -10.43 50.56 49.07
C ARG A 2 -10.27 49.21 49.79
N SER A 3 -11.38 48.51 50.02
CA SER A 3 -11.38 47.13 50.53
C SER A 3 -11.68 46.19 49.37
N THR A 4 -10.73 45.31 49.05
CA THR A 4 -10.83 44.38 47.92
C THR A 4 -11.43 43.06 48.40
N ILE A 5 -12.71 42.83 48.10
CA ILE A 5 -13.36 41.54 48.37
C ILE A 5 -12.91 40.54 47.30
N LEU A 6 -12.08 39.57 47.70
CA LEU A 6 -11.76 38.40 46.88
C LEU A 6 -13.03 37.53 46.75
N LYS A 7 -13.62 37.47 45.56
CA LYS A 7 -14.59 36.42 45.20
C LYS A 7 -13.83 35.20 44.68
N VAL A 8 -13.69 34.17 45.51
CA VAL A 8 -13.28 32.84 45.05
C VAL A 8 -14.48 32.20 44.34
N ALA A 9 -14.49 32.27 43.02
CA ALA A 9 -15.42 31.49 42.21
C ALA A 9 -14.89 30.07 42.08
N ALA A 10 -15.49 29.13 42.81
CA ALA A 10 -15.22 27.70 42.61
C ALA A 10 -15.78 27.29 41.23
N VAL A 11 -14.89 27.16 40.24
CA VAL A 11 -15.23 26.59 38.94
C VAL A 11 -15.34 25.07 39.11
N LEU A 12 -16.52 24.62 39.56
CA LEU A 12 -16.93 23.23 39.40
C LEU A 12 -17.27 23.00 37.93
N SER A 13 -16.24 22.74 37.12
CA SER A 13 -16.45 22.14 35.80
C SER A 13 -17.18 20.82 35.99
N PRO A 14 -18.30 20.57 35.29
CA PRO A 14 -18.92 19.25 35.31
C PRO A 14 -17.95 18.28 34.63
N VAL A 15 -17.32 17.41 35.43
CA VAL A 15 -16.68 16.21 34.90
C VAL A 15 -17.80 15.38 34.30
N ALA A 16 -17.94 15.47 32.97
CA ALA A 16 -18.77 14.53 32.24
C ALA A 16 -18.20 13.15 32.51
N LEU A 17 -18.96 12.32 33.25
CA LEU A 17 -18.63 10.91 33.43
C LEU A 17 -18.53 10.30 32.04
N ALA A 18 -17.31 10.01 31.61
CA ALA A 18 -17.05 9.31 30.36
C ALA A 18 -17.75 7.96 30.47
N GLN A 19 -18.83 7.78 29.71
CA GLN A 19 -19.55 6.51 29.65
C GLN A 19 -18.56 5.43 29.21
N ALA A 20 -18.43 4.38 30.02
CA ALA A 20 -17.55 3.24 29.78
C ALA A 20 -17.80 2.63 28.39
N ALA A 21 -16.73 2.15 27.76
CA ALA A 21 -16.75 1.70 26.38
C ALA A 21 -17.43 0.33 26.26
N VAL A 22 -18.13 0.09 25.15
CA VAL A 22 -18.96 -1.11 24.96
C VAL A 22 -18.18 -2.23 24.24
N PHE A 23 -17.80 -3.26 25.00
CA PHE A 23 -16.98 -4.39 24.53
C PHE A 23 -17.81 -5.65 24.31
N ILE A 24 -18.74 -5.62 23.36
CA ILE A 24 -19.53 -6.82 23.00
C ILE A 24 -18.74 -7.63 21.93
N PRO A 25 -18.48 -8.93 22.14
CA PRO A 25 -17.90 -9.81 21.14
C PRO A 25 -18.95 -10.30 20.13
N ASP A 26 -18.52 -10.59 18.91
CA ASP A 26 -19.37 -11.21 17.89
C ASP A 26 -19.57 -12.70 18.20
N SER A 27 -20.78 -13.22 17.93
CA SER A 27 -21.17 -14.60 18.24
C SER A 27 -21.25 -15.53 17.01
N SER A 28 -20.78 -15.08 15.86
CA SER A 28 -20.74 -15.84 14.59
C SER A 28 -19.53 -16.80 14.53
N CYS A 29 -19.13 -17.24 13.33
CA CYS A 29 -17.82 -17.86 13.10
C CYS A 29 -17.05 -17.09 12.02
N ALA A 30 -15.72 -17.04 12.11
CA ALA A 30 -14.88 -16.25 11.23
C ALA A 30 -15.06 -16.53 9.73
N THR A 31 -15.28 -17.79 9.36
CA THR A 31 -15.46 -18.24 7.97
C THR A 31 -16.93 -18.23 7.49
N CYS A 32 -17.89 -18.02 8.39
CA CYS A 32 -19.33 -18.19 8.12
C CYS A 32 -19.91 -17.20 7.11
N ALA A 33 -19.24 -16.08 6.83
CA ALA A 33 -19.70 -15.02 5.93
C ALA A 33 -19.46 -15.32 4.43
N GLY A 34 -19.46 -16.60 4.02
CA GLY A 34 -19.27 -16.99 2.62
C GLY A 34 -17.84 -16.78 2.07
N LEU A 35 -16.84 -16.62 2.95
CA LEU A 35 -15.46 -16.31 2.58
C LEU A 35 -14.81 -17.34 1.63
N SER A 36 -15.20 -18.61 1.72
CA SER A 36 -14.78 -19.66 0.80
C SER A 36 -15.27 -19.48 -0.65
N SER A 37 -16.20 -18.57 -0.90
CA SER A 37 -16.68 -18.20 -2.24
C SER A 37 -16.05 -16.92 -2.79
N LEU A 38 -15.27 -16.20 -1.99
CA LEU A 38 -14.56 -15.00 -2.43
C LEU A 38 -13.23 -15.37 -3.11
N PRO A 39 -12.80 -14.65 -4.16
CA PRO A 39 -11.53 -14.89 -4.85
C PRO A 39 -10.35 -14.29 -4.05
N VAL A 40 -10.14 -14.79 -2.83
CA VAL A 40 -9.01 -14.41 -1.96
C VAL A 40 -7.72 -15.15 -2.36
N PRO A 41 -6.53 -14.53 -2.24
CA PRO A 41 -5.28 -15.14 -2.67
C PRO A 41 -4.73 -16.21 -1.70
N TYR A 42 -5.39 -16.46 -0.57
CA TYR A 42 -4.96 -17.42 0.46
C TYR A 42 -6.13 -18.07 1.19
N ASN A 43 -5.86 -19.19 1.84
CA ASN A 43 -6.76 -19.81 2.81
C ASN A 43 -6.42 -19.31 4.24
N LEU A 44 -7.44 -18.91 5.01
CA LEU A 44 -7.26 -18.36 6.36
C LEU A 44 -6.56 -19.34 7.32
N SER A 45 -6.95 -20.62 7.32
CA SER A 45 -6.32 -21.65 8.14
C SER A 45 -4.87 -21.93 7.71
N ALA A 46 -4.59 -21.93 6.39
CA ALA A 46 -3.23 -22.09 5.88
C ALA A 46 -2.33 -20.88 6.18
N SER A 47 -2.89 -19.68 6.37
CA SER A 47 -2.10 -18.53 6.84
C SER A 47 -1.60 -18.68 8.28
N GLN A 48 -2.16 -19.62 9.06
CA GLN A 48 -1.76 -19.94 10.43
C GLN A 48 -0.69 -21.04 10.50
N THR A 49 -0.11 -21.46 9.36
CA THR A 49 0.86 -22.54 9.28
C THR A 49 2.13 -22.12 8.53
N ASN A 50 3.25 -22.80 8.80
CA ASN A 50 4.55 -22.61 8.13
C ASN A 50 4.58 -23.00 6.64
N SER A 51 3.42 -23.25 6.03
CA SER A 51 3.25 -23.66 4.64
C SER A 51 3.07 -22.48 3.66
N ILE A 52 2.94 -21.26 4.17
CA ILE A 52 2.91 -20.05 3.34
C ILE A 52 4.30 -19.45 3.20
N ASP A 53 4.57 -18.84 2.04
CA ASP A 53 5.71 -17.93 1.91
C ASP A 53 5.38 -16.63 2.67
N GLU A 54 6.08 -16.41 3.77
CA GLU A 54 5.94 -15.24 4.62
C GLU A 54 6.56 -13.98 3.97
N GLY A 55 7.46 -14.14 3.01
CA GLY A 55 8.15 -13.02 2.37
C GLY A 55 8.96 -12.17 3.36
N ALA A 56 8.74 -10.85 3.34
CA ALA A 56 9.56 -9.87 4.06
C ALA A 56 9.11 -9.56 5.50
N SER A 57 7.93 -10.02 5.91
CA SER A 57 7.32 -9.75 7.22
C SER A 57 6.47 -10.92 7.65
N ASN A 58 6.46 -11.23 8.94
CA ASN A 58 5.54 -12.18 9.53
C ASN A 58 5.06 -11.66 10.88
N SER A 59 3.75 -11.47 11.06
CA SER A 59 3.16 -10.90 12.27
C SER A 59 1.87 -11.62 12.65
N PHE A 60 1.78 -11.92 13.94
CA PHE A 60 0.60 -12.41 14.64
C PHE A 60 0.35 -11.47 15.80
N TRP A 61 -0.82 -10.85 15.85
CA TRP A 61 -1.03 -9.67 16.69
C TRP A 61 -2.43 -9.66 17.28
N ILE A 62 -2.57 -9.20 18.52
CA ILE A 62 -3.86 -8.86 19.12
C ILE A 62 -3.85 -7.52 19.84
N SER A 63 -5.03 -6.93 19.88
CA SER A 63 -5.50 -6.15 21.02
C SER A 63 -6.66 -6.87 21.70
N SER A 64 -6.85 -6.66 23.00
CA SER A 64 -8.03 -7.12 23.71
C SER A 64 -8.58 -6.02 24.60
N PHE A 65 -9.85 -5.72 24.40
CA PHE A 65 -10.62 -4.73 25.16
C PHE A 65 -11.50 -5.52 26.12
N VAL A 66 -11.14 -5.51 27.40
CA VAL A 66 -11.71 -6.44 28.38
C VAL A 66 -12.29 -5.70 29.58
N SER A 67 -13.45 -6.15 30.07
CA SER A 67 -14.01 -5.71 31.35
C SER A 67 -13.62 -6.72 32.43
N GLY A 68 -13.09 -6.23 33.54
CA GLY A 68 -12.60 -7.04 34.65
C GLY A 68 -13.64 -7.25 35.74
N SER A 69 -13.52 -8.37 36.48
CA SER A 69 -14.33 -8.71 37.65
C SER A 69 -14.24 -7.69 38.81
N ASN A 70 -13.30 -6.75 38.74
CA ASN A 70 -13.14 -5.63 39.68
C ASN A 70 -13.87 -4.34 39.23
N GLY A 71 -14.60 -4.37 38.10
CA GLY A 71 -15.31 -3.21 37.55
C GLY A 71 -14.45 -2.22 36.76
N HIS A 72 -13.17 -2.53 36.55
CA HIS A 72 -12.29 -1.77 35.67
C HIS A 72 -12.30 -2.34 34.25
N GLN A 73 -11.94 -1.52 33.28
CA GLN A 73 -11.72 -1.93 31.90
C GLN A 73 -10.22 -1.85 31.56
N TYR A 74 -9.76 -2.81 30.76
CA TYR A 74 -8.36 -2.96 30.38
C TYR A 74 -8.18 -3.07 28.87
N PHE A 75 -7.05 -2.58 28.41
CA PHE A 75 -6.48 -2.84 27.10
C PHE A 75 -5.27 -3.76 27.27
N ILE A 76 -5.25 -4.88 26.56
CA ILE A 76 -4.16 -5.87 26.56
C ILE A 76 -3.63 -6.01 25.13
N LEU A 77 -2.31 -6.03 24.97
CA LEU A 77 -1.63 -6.24 23.70
C LEU A 77 -0.75 -7.49 23.77
N SER A 78 -0.70 -8.25 22.67
CA SER A 78 0.28 -9.34 22.46
C SER A 78 0.64 -9.40 20.97
N HIS A 79 1.94 -9.44 20.68
CA HIS A 79 2.47 -9.33 19.33
C HIS A 79 3.69 -10.24 19.16
N VAL A 80 3.58 -11.23 18.27
CA VAL A 80 4.73 -11.98 17.73
C VAL A 80 5.11 -11.39 16.37
N LEU A 81 6.38 -11.07 16.22
CA LEU A 81 7.00 -10.68 14.96
C LEU A 81 8.08 -11.70 14.58
N GLY A 82 7.98 -12.27 13.39
CA GLY A 82 9.04 -13.08 12.79
C GLY A 82 10.13 -12.23 12.15
N GLY A 83 11.27 -12.87 11.90
CA GLY A 83 12.49 -12.26 11.39
C GLY A 83 13.68 -13.19 11.58
N SER A 84 14.90 -12.66 11.50
CA SER A 84 16.13 -13.42 11.79
C SER A 84 16.23 -13.89 13.25
N LEU A 85 15.53 -13.20 14.14
CA LEU A 85 15.11 -13.64 15.46
C LEU A 85 13.64 -13.24 15.59
N ALA A 86 12.82 -14.07 16.25
CA ALA A 86 11.48 -13.65 16.62
C ALA A 86 11.55 -12.53 17.68
N SER A 87 10.54 -11.67 17.76
CA SER A 87 10.36 -10.75 18.89
C SER A 87 8.94 -10.80 19.41
N TYR A 88 8.81 -10.61 20.72
CA TYR A 88 7.54 -10.57 21.43
C TYR A 88 7.36 -9.21 22.08
N ARG A 89 6.17 -8.62 21.89
CA ARG A 89 5.77 -7.39 22.57
C ARG A 89 4.44 -7.57 23.24
N ALA A 90 4.29 -6.98 24.41
CA ALA A 90 3.04 -7.04 25.14
C ALA A 90 2.85 -5.81 26.04
N SER A 91 1.60 -5.49 26.33
CA SER A 91 1.23 -4.46 27.29
C SER A 91 -0.08 -4.78 27.98
N VAL A 92 -0.25 -4.21 29.17
CA VAL A 92 -1.52 -4.14 29.90
C VAL A 92 -1.68 -2.70 30.36
N LEU A 93 -2.80 -2.07 30.01
CA LEU A 93 -3.19 -0.74 30.43
C LEU A 93 -4.57 -0.80 31.08
N ASP A 94 -4.70 -0.28 32.29
CA ASP A 94 -6.01 0.02 32.89
C ASP A 94 -6.57 1.27 32.23
N ILE A 95 -7.59 1.14 31.38
CA ILE A 95 -8.18 2.29 30.68
C ILE A 95 -9.22 3.03 31.55
N THR A 96 -9.64 2.45 32.67
CA THR A 96 -10.45 3.12 33.71
C THR A 96 -9.59 4.02 34.59
N ASN A 97 -8.37 3.59 34.89
CA ASN A 97 -7.33 4.41 35.52
C ASN A 97 -6.02 4.37 34.68
N PRO A 98 -5.91 5.21 33.63
CA PRO A 98 -4.77 5.23 32.72
C PRO A 98 -3.40 5.49 33.34
N SER A 99 -3.28 5.73 34.66
CA SER A 99 -1.97 5.74 35.32
C SER A 99 -1.34 4.35 35.44
N ILE A 100 -2.16 3.28 35.56
CA ILE A 100 -1.69 1.91 35.82
C ILE A 100 -1.40 1.19 34.49
N ARG A 101 -0.15 0.82 34.26
CA ARG A 101 0.28 0.05 33.09
C ARG A 101 1.50 -0.83 33.35
N ALA A 102 1.72 -1.79 32.46
CA ALA A 102 3.02 -2.43 32.21
C ALA A 102 3.16 -2.68 30.70
N GLN A 103 4.37 -2.61 30.14
CA GLN A 103 4.64 -2.95 28.74
C GLN A 103 6.10 -3.32 28.51
N PHE A 104 6.37 -4.14 27.49
CA PHE A 104 7.73 -4.44 27.03
C PHE A 104 7.76 -4.79 25.52
N SER A 105 8.97 -4.78 24.95
CA SER A 105 9.28 -5.32 23.62
C SER A 105 10.66 -5.99 23.71
N THR A 106 10.76 -7.27 23.39
CA THR A 106 12.00 -8.05 23.55
C THR A 106 12.20 -9.02 22.39
N SER A 107 13.45 -9.27 22.00
CA SER A 107 13.83 -10.28 21.02
C SER A 107 13.98 -11.64 21.69
N ASP A 108 13.52 -12.69 21.04
CA ASP A 108 13.79 -14.05 21.49
C ASP A 108 15.20 -14.49 21.06
N THR A 109 16.15 -14.28 21.96
CA THR A 109 17.55 -14.69 21.78
C THR A 109 17.76 -16.20 21.79
N ALA A 110 16.76 -17.00 22.19
CA ALA A 110 16.82 -18.45 22.07
C ALA A 110 16.53 -18.95 20.64
N ASN A 111 16.06 -18.08 19.75
CA ASN A 111 15.68 -18.40 18.37
C ASN A 111 14.65 -19.55 18.30
N THR A 112 13.62 -19.45 19.13
CA THR A 112 12.50 -20.39 19.20
C THR A 112 11.70 -20.35 17.90
N SER A 113 11.26 -21.52 17.43
CA SER A 113 10.34 -21.61 16.29
C SER A 113 9.03 -20.88 16.57
N ILE A 114 8.53 -20.15 15.58
CA ILE A 114 7.20 -19.52 15.60
C ILE A 114 6.08 -20.57 15.44
N TYR A 115 6.44 -21.75 14.92
CA TYR A 115 5.53 -22.85 14.66
C TYR A 115 5.88 -24.08 15.49
N SER A 116 4.84 -24.79 15.92
CA SER A 116 4.95 -26.13 16.51
C SER A 116 5.55 -27.16 15.54
N ASP A 117 5.87 -28.34 16.05
CA ASP A 117 6.30 -29.50 15.25
C ASP A 117 5.27 -29.94 14.20
N THR A 118 3.98 -29.60 14.38
CA THR A 118 2.93 -29.84 13.37
C THR A 118 2.82 -28.73 12.32
N GLY A 119 3.68 -27.70 12.40
CA GLY A 119 3.70 -26.56 11.49
C GLY A 119 2.64 -25.48 11.78
N ILE A 120 1.82 -25.65 12.83
CA ILE A 120 0.81 -24.65 13.23
C ILE A 120 1.43 -23.58 14.12
N PHE A 121 1.00 -22.32 13.95
CA PHE A 121 1.45 -21.17 14.74
C PHE A 121 1.31 -21.43 16.23
N ASN A 122 2.45 -21.53 16.91
CA ASN A 122 2.56 -21.76 18.34
C ASN A 122 3.96 -21.35 18.80
N PHE A 123 4.13 -20.05 18.99
CA PHE A 123 5.36 -19.49 19.52
C PHE A 123 5.31 -19.53 21.04
N THR A 124 6.17 -20.34 21.68
CA THR A 124 6.14 -20.58 23.13
C THR A 124 7.54 -20.57 23.72
N THR A 125 7.79 -19.65 24.66
CA THR A 125 9.01 -19.57 25.48
C THR A 125 8.70 -19.85 26.95
N SER A 126 9.69 -19.76 27.83
CA SER A 126 9.47 -19.85 29.29
C SER A 126 8.66 -18.66 29.87
N ASN A 127 8.58 -17.55 29.14
CA ASN A 127 8.12 -16.25 29.66
C ASN A 127 6.85 -15.74 28.99
N PHE A 128 6.55 -16.24 27.78
CA PHE A 128 5.37 -15.87 27.00
C PHE A 128 5.02 -16.96 25.97
N THR A 129 3.74 -17.01 25.58
CA THR A 129 3.28 -17.81 24.44
C THR A 129 2.23 -17.04 23.65
N PHE A 130 2.17 -17.29 22.35
CA PHE A 130 1.05 -16.93 21.49
C PHE A 130 0.92 -17.99 20.39
N GLY A 131 -0.24 -18.64 20.31
CA GLY A 131 -0.48 -19.70 19.35
C GLY A 131 -1.90 -20.23 19.32
N ALA A 132 -2.16 -21.13 18.39
CA ALA A 132 -3.36 -21.96 18.37
C ALA A 132 -3.40 -22.92 19.57
N THR A 133 -4.60 -23.20 20.08
CA THR A 133 -4.78 -24.20 21.16
C THR A 133 -4.93 -25.63 20.65
N SER A 134 -4.87 -25.84 19.33
CA SER A 134 -5.01 -27.14 18.67
C SER A 134 -3.83 -27.40 17.75
N GLU A 135 -3.32 -28.64 17.77
CA GLU A 135 -2.26 -29.12 16.89
C GLU A 135 -2.73 -29.37 15.45
N THR A 136 -4.05 -29.32 15.19
CA THR A 136 -4.67 -29.57 13.88
C THR A 136 -5.55 -28.42 13.38
N ASP A 137 -5.77 -27.38 14.18
CA ASP A 137 -6.61 -26.22 13.83
C ASP A 137 -5.95 -24.93 14.32
N GLY A 138 -5.31 -24.23 13.39
CA GLY A 138 -4.63 -22.96 13.65
C GLY A 138 -5.57 -21.76 13.84
N LEU A 139 -6.88 -21.91 13.60
CA LEU A 139 -7.80 -20.79 13.42
C LEU A 139 -8.82 -20.66 14.55
N THR A 140 -9.56 -21.72 14.90
CA THR A 140 -10.79 -21.58 15.72
C THR A 140 -10.56 -20.96 17.09
N LYS A 141 -9.45 -21.30 17.76
CA LYS A 141 -9.13 -20.85 19.11
C LYS A 141 -7.62 -20.67 19.29
N MET A 142 -7.26 -19.52 19.82
CA MET A 142 -5.89 -19.13 20.12
C MET A 142 -5.76 -18.71 21.58
N ARG A 143 -4.56 -18.91 22.15
CA ARG A 143 -4.18 -18.47 23.48
C ARG A 143 -2.95 -17.60 23.38
N THR A 144 -2.89 -16.56 24.21
CA THR A 144 -1.65 -15.85 24.50
C THR A 144 -1.51 -15.60 25.99
N TRP A 145 -0.29 -15.77 26.48
CA TRP A 145 0.07 -15.64 27.88
C TRP A 145 1.40 -14.92 27.99
N SER A 146 1.56 -14.13 29.04
CA SER A 146 2.83 -13.51 29.41
C SER A 146 2.98 -13.51 30.91
N ASN A 147 4.21 -13.71 31.38
CA ASN A 147 4.64 -13.48 32.75
C ASN A 147 6.04 -12.87 32.75
N TYR A 148 6.16 -11.68 32.15
CA TYR A 148 7.45 -11.03 31.92
C TYR A 148 7.36 -9.52 32.10
N ASN A 149 8.41 -8.92 32.68
CA ASN A 149 8.53 -7.49 32.91
C ASN A 149 7.26 -6.80 33.47
N SER A 150 6.67 -7.40 34.52
CA SER A 150 5.41 -6.99 35.16
C SER A 150 4.14 -7.03 34.28
N VAL A 151 4.24 -7.44 33.02
CA VAL A 151 3.10 -7.76 32.15
C VAL A 151 2.69 -9.20 32.41
N GLN A 152 1.51 -9.37 33.02
CA GLN A 152 0.98 -10.69 33.38
C GLN A 152 -0.45 -10.85 32.87
N PHE A 153 -0.66 -11.81 31.98
CA PHE A 153 -1.99 -12.24 31.53
C PHE A 153 -1.99 -13.67 31.01
N ASP A 154 -3.15 -14.30 31.05
CA ASP A 154 -3.45 -15.57 30.39
C ASP A 154 -4.82 -15.43 29.73
N ILE A 155 -4.86 -15.26 28.41
CA ILE A 155 -6.11 -15.04 27.68
C ILE A 155 -6.25 -16.00 26.50
N THR A 156 -7.47 -16.49 26.33
CA THR A 156 -7.87 -17.37 25.22
C THR A 156 -9.03 -16.72 24.48
N PHE A 157 -8.93 -16.65 23.15
CA PHE A 157 -9.93 -16.05 22.29
C PHE A 157 -10.39 -16.99 21.17
N GLU A 158 -11.66 -16.86 20.79
CA GLU A 158 -12.30 -17.62 19.72
C GLU A 158 -12.44 -16.75 18.46
N THR A 159 -12.24 -17.32 17.28
CA THR A 159 -12.49 -16.63 16.00
C THR A 159 -13.98 -16.58 15.67
N SER A 160 -14.74 -15.86 16.50
CA SER A 160 -16.20 -15.75 16.48
C SER A 160 -16.74 -14.48 15.81
N SER A 161 -15.88 -13.51 15.53
CA SER A 161 -16.17 -12.41 14.60
C SER A 161 -15.96 -12.88 13.17
N PRO A 162 -16.77 -12.45 12.19
CA PRO A 162 -16.40 -12.56 10.77
C PRO A 162 -15.03 -11.93 10.56
N VAL A 163 -14.27 -12.34 9.54
CA VAL A 163 -13.00 -11.64 9.26
C VAL A 163 -13.24 -10.28 8.59
N LEU A 164 -12.22 -9.42 8.64
CA LEU A 164 -12.06 -8.22 7.84
C LEU A 164 -10.89 -8.46 6.88
N LEU A 165 -11.11 -8.36 5.58
CA LEU A 165 -10.10 -8.60 4.55
C LEU A 165 -9.47 -7.27 4.13
N ASN A 166 -8.26 -6.98 4.62
CA ASN A 166 -7.61 -5.70 4.35
C ASN A 166 -7.36 -5.45 2.86
N GLY A 167 -7.72 -4.27 2.37
CA GLY A 167 -7.66 -3.98 0.92
C GLY A 167 -8.74 -4.70 0.09
N GLY A 168 -9.66 -5.43 0.72
CA GLY A 168 -10.89 -5.96 0.12
C GLY A 168 -10.80 -7.46 -0.15
N THR A 169 -9.66 -7.90 -0.70
CA THR A 169 -9.33 -9.32 -0.88
C THR A 169 -8.35 -9.85 0.17
N GLY A 170 -7.95 -9.02 1.13
CA GLY A 170 -6.97 -9.38 2.15
C GLY A 170 -5.51 -9.20 1.70
N SER A 171 -5.30 -8.46 0.61
CA SER A 171 -4.01 -8.24 -0.05
C SER A 171 -3.92 -6.81 -0.58
N PHE A 172 -2.76 -6.17 -0.43
CA PHE A 172 -2.49 -4.83 -0.98
C PHE A 172 -1.02 -4.68 -1.38
N GLU A 173 -0.73 -3.80 -2.33
CA GLU A 173 0.65 -3.53 -2.74
C GLU A 173 1.35 -2.64 -1.69
N ALA A 174 2.53 -3.03 -1.24
CA ALA A 174 3.42 -2.23 -0.40
C ALA A 174 4.88 -2.49 -0.79
N THR A 175 5.70 -1.43 -0.83
CA THR A 175 7.17 -1.54 -1.02
C THR A 175 7.57 -2.39 -2.24
N GLY A 176 6.80 -2.30 -3.34
CA GLY A 176 7.06 -3.02 -4.60
C GLY A 176 6.72 -4.51 -4.59
N GLY A 177 5.84 -4.97 -3.69
CA GLY A 177 5.31 -6.34 -3.66
C GLY A 177 3.98 -6.40 -2.93
N PHE A 178 3.46 -7.61 -2.70
CA PHE A 178 2.18 -7.80 -2.01
C PHE A 178 2.38 -8.00 -0.50
N GLY A 179 1.72 -7.16 0.28
CA GLY A 179 1.38 -7.42 1.67
C GLY A 179 0.04 -8.15 1.75
N TYR A 180 -0.09 -9.03 2.72
CA TYR A 180 -1.31 -9.79 3.00
C TYR A 180 -1.71 -9.55 4.44
N GLU A 181 -2.99 -9.25 4.66
CA GLU A 181 -3.52 -9.10 6.01
C GLU A 181 -5.01 -9.40 6.08
N TRP A 182 -5.39 -10.13 7.11
CA TRP A 182 -6.78 -10.25 7.53
C TRP A 182 -6.89 -10.10 9.04
N SER A 183 -8.03 -9.59 9.47
CA SER A 183 -8.33 -9.32 10.87
C SER A 183 -9.54 -10.13 11.33
N MET A 184 -9.59 -10.50 12.61
CA MET A 184 -10.81 -10.84 13.33
C MET A 184 -11.11 -9.68 14.29
N PRO A 185 -12.09 -8.80 14.02
CA PRO A 185 -12.33 -7.62 14.87
C PRO A 185 -12.88 -7.82 16.28
N ALA A 186 -13.63 -8.89 16.56
CA ALA A 186 -14.39 -9.01 17.83
C ALA A 186 -14.57 -10.46 18.30
N GLY A 187 -13.49 -11.21 18.45
CA GLY A 187 -13.53 -12.56 19.01
C GLY A 187 -13.94 -12.57 20.49
N LYS A 188 -14.65 -13.61 20.93
CA LYS A 188 -14.97 -13.82 22.36
C LYS A 188 -13.69 -14.06 23.15
N THR A 189 -13.53 -13.37 24.27
CA THR A 189 -12.31 -13.41 25.09
C THR A 189 -12.58 -13.98 26.47
N THR A 190 -11.72 -14.89 26.92
CA THR A 190 -11.76 -15.54 28.23
C THR A 190 -10.38 -15.48 28.88
N GLY A 191 -10.31 -15.59 30.22
CA GLY A 191 -9.05 -15.69 30.95
C GLY A 191 -8.91 -14.67 32.07
N SER A 192 -7.68 -14.22 32.30
CA SER A 192 -7.35 -13.27 33.38
C SER A 192 -6.12 -12.43 33.07
N LEU A 193 -5.97 -11.33 33.79
CA LEU A 193 -4.75 -10.54 33.88
C LEU A 193 -4.34 -10.38 35.34
N THR A 194 -3.05 -10.17 35.62
CA THR A 194 -2.58 -9.73 36.94
C THR A 194 -1.98 -8.35 36.81
N ILE A 195 -2.52 -7.40 37.57
CA ILE A 195 -2.07 -6.01 37.59
C ILE A 195 -2.01 -5.53 39.05
N GLN A 196 -0.95 -4.83 39.43
CA GLN A 196 -0.69 -4.43 40.83
C GLN A 196 -0.83 -5.61 41.84
N ASN A 197 -0.28 -6.77 41.49
CA ASN A 197 -0.37 -8.03 42.26
C ASN A 197 -1.80 -8.55 42.49
N THR A 198 -2.80 -8.03 41.79
CA THR A 198 -4.20 -8.48 41.85
C THR A 198 -4.56 -9.20 40.56
N THR A 199 -4.95 -10.47 40.65
CA THR A 199 -5.50 -11.21 39.51
C THR A 199 -6.96 -10.81 39.29
N VAL A 200 -7.27 -10.38 38.07
CA VAL A 200 -8.58 -9.93 37.61
C VAL A 200 -9.08 -10.92 36.56
N THR A 201 -10.23 -11.54 36.82
CA THR A 201 -10.91 -12.42 35.86
C THR A 201 -11.61 -11.56 34.80
N ILE A 202 -11.55 -11.98 33.54
CA ILE A 202 -12.19 -11.31 32.41
C ILE A 202 -13.69 -11.66 32.37
N ASP A 203 -14.56 -10.65 32.26
CA ASP A 203 -15.97 -10.83 31.92
C ASP A 203 -16.13 -11.03 30.42
N THR A 204 -16.29 -12.29 30.00
CA THR A 204 -16.41 -12.71 28.60
C THR A 204 -17.62 -12.13 27.86
N LEU A 205 -18.68 -11.69 28.54
CA LEU A 205 -19.83 -11.06 27.87
C LEU A 205 -19.57 -9.58 27.52
N HIS A 206 -18.63 -8.96 28.24
CA HIS A 206 -18.25 -7.55 28.09
C HIS A 206 -16.75 -7.42 27.78
N SER A 207 -16.22 -8.35 26.97
CA SER A 207 -14.83 -8.38 26.52
C SER A 207 -14.72 -8.91 25.11
N LYS A 208 -13.79 -8.37 24.31
CA LYS A 208 -13.51 -8.84 22.96
C LYS A 208 -12.04 -8.65 22.56
N THR A 209 -11.58 -9.50 21.65
CA THR A 209 -10.24 -9.47 21.07
C THR A 209 -10.33 -9.05 19.60
N TRP A 210 -9.46 -8.14 19.17
CA TRP A 210 -9.08 -8.00 17.77
C TRP A 210 -7.83 -8.84 17.52
N TYR A 211 -7.77 -9.56 16.41
CA TYR A 211 -6.59 -10.31 15.98
C TYR A 211 -6.23 -9.96 14.54
N ASP A 212 -4.96 -9.68 14.27
CA ASP A 212 -4.43 -9.55 12.92
C ASP A 212 -3.44 -10.67 12.60
N ARG A 213 -3.56 -11.16 11.37
CA ARG A 213 -2.56 -11.99 10.71
C ARG A 213 -2.01 -11.21 9.51
N GLN A 214 -0.74 -10.82 9.57
CA GLN A 214 -0.08 -10.02 8.52
C GLN A 214 1.22 -10.70 8.05
N TRP A 215 1.42 -10.80 6.74
CA TRP A 215 2.69 -11.29 6.14
C TRP A 215 2.97 -10.67 4.77
N GLY A 216 4.11 -10.99 4.18
CA GLY A 216 4.54 -10.48 2.88
C GLY A 216 5.23 -9.12 2.98
N ASN A 217 5.02 -8.26 1.99
CA ASN A 217 5.60 -6.92 1.99
C ASN A 217 4.82 -5.96 2.91
N VAL A 218 5.55 -5.18 3.70
CA VAL A 218 4.98 -4.11 4.52
C VAL A 218 5.79 -2.82 4.34
N ALA A 219 5.15 -1.69 4.57
CA ALA A 219 5.83 -0.39 4.55
C ALA A 219 6.87 -0.30 5.68
N GLN A 220 7.98 0.41 5.46
CA GLN A 220 8.98 0.62 6.52
C GLN A 220 8.44 1.55 7.64
N ALA A 221 7.65 2.56 7.26
CA ALA A 221 7.04 3.50 8.19
C ALA A 221 5.58 3.77 7.78
N TRP A 222 4.66 3.50 8.71
CA TRP A 222 3.22 3.57 8.50
C TRP A 222 2.50 3.97 9.79
N TYR A 223 1.24 4.35 9.65
CA TYR A 223 0.25 4.36 10.72
C TYR A 223 -0.84 3.38 10.37
N TRP A 224 -1.27 2.64 11.38
CA TRP A 224 -2.46 1.82 11.29
C TRP A 224 -3.36 2.06 12.49
N PHE A 225 -4.66 1.97 12.27
CA PHE A 225 -5.65 1.90 13.33
C PHE A 225 -6.67 0.80 13.05
N GLU A 226 -6.81 -0.16 13.96
CA GLU A 226 -8.13 -0.71 14.25
C GLU A 226 -9.00 0.39 14.85
N ILE A 227 -10.28 0.43 14.48
CA ILE A 227 -11.26 1.34 15.06
C ILE A 227 -12.57 0.57 15.26
N HIS A 228 -13.09 0.63 16.47
CA HIS A 228 -14.48 0.30 16.77
C HIS A 228 -15.29 1.59 16.88
N ILE A 229 -16.29 1.75 16.01
CA ILE A 229 -17.37 2.73 16.19
C ILE A 229 -18.44 2.05 17.03
N GLU A 230 -18.81 2.66 18.15
CA GLU A 230 -19.87 2.18 19.03
C GLU A 230 -21.27 2.32 18.39
N PRO A 231 -22.25 1.53 18.83
CA PRO A 231 -23.65 1.69 18.44
C PRO A 231 -24.17 3.12 18.56
N ILE A 232 -24.71 3.64 17.46
CA ILE A 232 -25.48 4.89 17.42
C ILE A 232 -26.86 4.62 16.80
N ALA A 233 -27.85 5.49 17.00
CA ALA A 233 -29.23 5.22 16.62
C ALA A 233 -29.43 4.83 15.13
N ALA A 234 -28.60 5.35 14.23
CA ALA A 234 -28.61 5.01 12.80
C ALA A 234 -27.83 3.71 12.46
N TYR A 235 -26.93 3.27 13.34
CA TYR A 235 -26.04 2.12 13.17
C TYR A 235 -26.00 1.32 14.50
N PRO A 236 -27.05 0.54 14.80
CA PRO A 236 -27.30 -0.02 16.14
C PRO A 236 -26.32 -1.12 16.57
N THR A 237 -25.44 -1.58 15.69
CA THR A 237 -24.35 -2.53 15.99
C THR A 237 -22.97 -1.87 15.89
N GLY A 238 -22.91 -0.56 15.61
CA GLY A 238 -21.66 0.14 15.32
C GLY A 238 -21.03 -0.28 13.98
N ALA A 239 -19.71 -0.11 13.88
CA ALA A 239 -18.90 -0.53 12.73
C ALA A 239 -17.46 -0.83 13.18
N VAL A 240 -16.72 -1.56 12.35
CA VAL A 240 -15.29 -1.82 12.55
C VAL A 240 -14.49 -1.39 11.32
N LEU A 241 -13.34 -0.74 11.55
CA LEU A 241 -12.47 -0.25 10.50
C LEU A 241 -11.03 -0.69 10.76
N SER A 242 -10.33 -1.05 9.70
CA SER A 242 -8.87 -1.12 9.65
C SER A 242 -8.39 -0.01 8.72
N VAL A 243 -7.67 0.97 9.26
CA VAL A 243 -7.29 2.21 8.57
C VAL A 243 -5.79 2.24 8.37
N TRP A 244 -5.37 2.24 7.11
CA TRP A 244 -3.97 2.22 6.69
C TRP A 244 -3.53 3.58 6.14
N ASN A 245 -2.41 4.10 6.66
CA ASN A 245 -1.68 5.24 6.10
C ASN A 245 -0.18 4.95 5.99
N TRP A 246 0.40 5.10 4.79
CA TRP A 246 1.86 5.10 4.61
C TRP A 246 2.28 5.90 3.39
N ILE A 247 3.59 6.11 3.23
CA ILE A 247 4.17 6.64 1.99
C ILE A 247 4.82 5.46 1.28
N ASP A 248 4.33 5.13 0.09
CA ASP A 248 4.93 4.12 -0.76
C ASP A 248 6.05 4.73 -1.62
N ASP A 249 7.19 4.04 -1.69
CA ASP A 249 8.41 4.50 -2.36
C ASP A 249 8.30 4.53 -3.91
N ILE A 250 7.23 3.97 -4.48
CA ILE A 250 6.99 3.90 -5.93
C ILE A 250 5.86 4.86 -6.31
N SER A 251 4.76 4.80 -5.56
CA SER A 251 3.47 5.39 -5.94
C SER A 251 2.95 6.42 -4.93
N GLY A 252 3.78 6.86 -3.99
CA GLY A 252 3.47 7.93 -3.04
C GLY A 252 2.46 7.53 -1.96
N ASN A 253 1.79 8.53 -1.39
CA ASN A 253 0.89 8.39 -0.23
C ASN A 253 -0.21 7.32 -0.45
N LYS A 254 -0.43 6.47 0.54
CA LYS A 254 -1.42 5.37 0.55
C LYS A 254 -2.32 5.50 1.77
N ASN A 255 -3.63 5.41 1.52
CA ASN A 255 -4.67 5.93 2.41
C ASN A 255 -6.01 5.22 2.15
N PHE A 256 -6.32 4.19 2.92
CA PHE A 256 -7.61 3.50 2.82
C PHE A 256 -8.10 3.02 4.18
N ALA A 257 -9.41 2.86 4.29
CA ALA A 257 -10.07 2.16 5.38
C ALA A 257 -10.79 0.92 4.82
N THR A 258 -10.51 -0.25 5.36
CA THR A 258 -11.37 -1.42 5.21
C THR A 258 -12.45 -1.31 6.27
N VAL A 259 -13.70 -1.07 5.86
CA VAL A 259 -14.84 -0.85 6.76
C VAL A 259 -15.76 -2.06 6.68
N ARG A 260 -16.07 -2.69 7.83
CA ARG A 260 -17.22 -3.60 7.95
C ARG A 260 -18.31 -2.93 8.75
N ASP A 261 -19.50 -2.85 8.16
CA ASP A 261 -20.68 -2.31 8.83
C ASP A 261 -21.59 -3.39 9.45
N ALA A 262 -22.71 -2.93 10.00
CA ALA A 262 -23.75 -3.72 10.65
C ALA A 262 -24.26 -4.92 9.86
N LEU A 263 -24.22 -4.86 8.53
CA LEU A 263 -24.74 -5.91 7.65
C LEU A 263 -23.67 -6.96 7.31
N GLY A 264 -22.48 -6.87 7.92
CA GLY A 264 -21.32 -7.69 7.58
C GLY A 264 -20.70 -7.34 6.22
N THR A 265 -21.22 -6.32 5.53
CA THR A 265 -20.69 -5.88 4.25
C THR A 265 -19.35 -5.18 4.47
N GLN A 266 -18.36 -5.57 3.67
CA GLN A 266 -17.02 -4.97 3.68
C GLN A 266 -16.87 -4.02 2.50
N SER A 267 -16.34 -2.84 2.76
CA SER A 267 -16.03 -1.83 1.73
C SER A 267 -14.63 -1.25 1.92
N ILE A 268 -13.98 -0.91 0.82
CA ILE A 268 -12.73 -0.15 0.83
C ILE A 268 -13.07 1.30 0.53
N VAL A 269 -12.85 2.15 1.53
CA VAL A 269 -13.19 3.57 1.48
C VAL A 269 -11.89 4.38 1.48
N PRO A 270 -11.65 5.25 0.49
CA PRO A 270 -10.50 6.14 0.49
C PRO A 270 -10.49 7.05 1.72
N VAL A 271 -9.32 7.18 2.34
CA VAL A 271 -9.08 8.15 3.40
C VAL A 271 -8.72 9.49 2.74
N THR A 272 -9.67 10.43 2.74
CA THR A 272 -9.56 11.74 2.07
C THR A 272 -8.79 12.77 2.89
N LYS A 273 -8.74 12.60 4.23
CA LYS A 273 -7.88 13.37 5.14
C LYS A 273 -7.25 12.41 6.15
N PHE A 274 -5.93 12.45 6.27
CA PHE A 274 -5.18 11.84 7.37
C PHE A 274 -4.25 12.91 7.95
N ALA A 275 -4.74 13.68 8.94
CA ALA A 275 -3.97 14.75 9.56
C ALA A 275 -3.40 14.30 10.91
N ARG A 276 -2.13 14.65 11.13
CA ARG A 276 -1.40 14.40 12.38
C ARG A 276 -1.29 15.72 13.15
N ASN A 277 -1.73 15.78 14.40
CA ASN A 277 -1.55 16.99 15.20
C ASN A 277 -0.09 17.08 15.66
N LEU A 278 0.74 17.83 14.93
CA LEU A 278 2.16 18.00 15.24
C LEU A 278 2.43 18.83 16.51
N ASN A 279 1.39 19.42 17.12
CA ASN A 279 1.49 20.06 18.44
C ASN A 279 1.22 19.06 19.59
N SER A 280 0.60 17.91 19.30
CA SER A 280 0.33 16.83 20.26
C SER A 280 1.28 15.67 20.00
N VAL A 281 2.53 15.84 20.47
CA VAL A 281 3.65 14.93 20.22
C VAL A 281 4.39 14.65 21.52
N TRP A 282 4.42 13.38 21.91
CA TRP A 282 5.26 12.87 22.97
C TRP A 282 6.67 12.55 22.46
N THR A 283 7.66 12.68 23.32
CA THR A 283 9.03 12.22 23.05
C THR A 283 9.38 11.17 24.09
N SER A 284 9.77 9.98 23.64
CA SER A 284 10.15 8.90 24.54
C SER A 284 11.38 9.27 25.37
N VAL A 285 11.30 8.96 26.67
CA VAL A 285 12.43 9.06 27.60
C VAL A 285 13.44 7.93 27.44
N HIS A 286 13.06 6.83 26.76
CA HIS A 286 13.87 5.64 26.57
C HIS A 286 14.61 5.65 25.23
N THR A 287 13.89 5.92 24.13
CA THR A 287 14.42 5.86 22.76
C THR A 287 14.74 7.24 22.18
N GLY A 288 14.14 8.31 22.73
CA GLY A 288 14.13 9.64 22.12
C GLY A 288 13.19 9.78 20.91
N ASP A 289 12.47 8.73 20.51
CA ASP A 289 11.57 8.76 19.37
C ASP A 289 10.31 9.60 19.64
N LYS A 290 9.73 10.16 18.56
CA LYS A 290 8.61 11.10 18.62
C LYS A 290 7.31 10.52 18.10
N TRP A 291 6.31 10.55 18.97
CA TRP A 291 5.04 9.85 18.82
C TRP A 291 3.88 10.85 18.84
N VAL A 292 3.21 11.01 17.68
CA VAL A 292 1.98 11.81 17.57
C VAL A 292 0.86 11.15 18.37
N GLN A 293 0.13 11.94 19.16
CA GLN A 293 -0.90 11.48 20.08
C GLN A 293 -2.34 11.78 19.61
N GLU A 294 -2.51 12.67 18.63
CA GLU A 294 -3.82 13.08 18.09
C GLU A 294 -3.85 13.12 16.56
N PHE A 295 -4.96 12.69 15.98
CA PHE A 295 -5.18 12.55 14.54
C PHE A 295 -6.59 12.97 14.15
N ASP A 296 -6.74 13.60 12.99
CA ASP A 296 -8.04 13.72 12.31
C ASP A 296 -8.07 12.83 11.07
N LEU A 297 -9.07 11.98 10.98
CA LEU A 297 -9.38 11.13 9.85
C LEU A 297 -10.64 11.63 9.14
N MET A 298 -10.66 11.62 7.81
CA MET A 298 -11.90 11.69 7.02
C MET A 298 -11.88 10.61 5.94
N LEU A 299 -13.03 9.99 5.72
CA LEU A 299 -13.27 9.02 4.64
C LEU A 299 -14.15 9.64 3.55
N GLU A 300 -14.11 9.07 2.35
CA GLU A 300 -14.97 9.50 1.24
C GLU A 300 -16.48 9.33 1.55
N ASP A 301 -16.85 8.39 2.41
CA ASP A 301 -18.26 8.13 2.80
C ASP A 301 -18.85 9.16 3.79
N GLY A 302 -18.12 10.22 4.13
CA GLY A 302 -18.53 11.25 5.08
C GLY A 302 -18.27 10.89 6.55
N THR A 303 -17.61 9.77 6.84
CA THR A 303 -17.05 9.50 8.17
C THR A 303 -15.91 10.51 8.46
N SER A 304 -15.94 11.12 9.64
CA SER A 304 -14.92 12.07 10.11
C SER A 304 -14.66 11.82 11.58
N LEU A 305 -13.44 11.41 11.93
CA LEU A 305 -13.08 10.96 13.28
C LEU A 305 -11.88 11.77 13.81
N SER A 306 -11.95 12.16 15.08
CA SER A 306 -10.80 12.59 15.85
C SER A 306 -10.38 11.43 16.76
N ILE A 307 -9.10 11.06 16.69
CA ILE A 307 -8.51 9.91 17.38
C ILE A 307 -7.41 10.42 18.31
N SER A 308 -7.53 10.17 19.61
CA SER A 308 -6.61 10.70 20.63
C SER A 308 -6.17 9.65 21.64
N SER A 309 -4.90 9.70 22.04
CA SER A 309 -4.32 8.78 23.01
C SER A 309 -4.78 9.11 24.44
N VAL A 310 -5.14 8.10 25.25
CA VAL A 310 -5.51 8.32 26.67
C VAL A 310 -4.31 8.63 27.57
N ARG A 311 -3.11 8.22 27.15
CA ARG A 311 -1.84 8.55 27.78
C ARG A 311 -0.73 8.56 26.74
N GLU A 312 0.30 9.35 26.97
CA GLU A 312 1.32 9.64 25.96
C GLU A 312 2.38 8.55 25.79
N ASP A 313 2.68 7.81 26.85
CA ASP A 313 3.85 6.93 27.02
C ASP A 313 3.56 5.44 26.78
N GLN A 314 2.86 5.12 25.68
CA GLN A 314 2.52 3.75 25.26
C GLN A 314 3.52 3.14 24.26
N GLU A 315 4.79 3.56 24.30
CA GLU A 315 5.87 2.94 23.51
C GLU A 315 6.35 1.64 24.17
N LEU A 316 6.29 0.54 23.43
CA LEU A 316 6.81 -0.76 23.80
C LEU A 316 8.34 -0.73 23.72
N TRP A 317 9.00 -0.94 24.85
CA TRP A 317 10.46 -0.93 25.00
C TRP A 317 10.84 -1.79 26.22
N ASP A 318 12.03 -2.38 26.21
CA ASP A 318 12.62 -3.06 27.36
C ASP A 318 14.06 -2.56 27.58
N GLU A 319 14.46 -2.37 28.84
CA GLU A 319 15.84 -2.03 29.20
C GLU A 319 16.78 -3.21 28.98
N ALA A 320 16.29 -4.44 29.19
CA ALA A 320 17.05 -5.67 28.98
C ALA A 320 17.34 -5.94 27.49
N ASP A 321 16.53 -5.37 26.58
CA ASP A 321 16.74 -5.45 25.13
C ASP A 321 16.42 -4.12 24.43
N ALA A 322 17.17 -3.08 24.80
CA ALA A 322 17.07 -1.79 24.14
C ALA A 322 17.45 -1.83 22.63
N ALA A 323 18.03 -2.93 22.15
CA ALA A 323 18.45 -3.13 20.77
C ALA A 323 17.31 -3.64 19.85
N ALA A 324 16.29 -4.33 20.39
CA ALA A 324 15.07 -4.70 19.67
C ALA A 324 14.36 -3.49 19.02
N GLY A 325 14.56 -2.30 19.59
CA GLY A 325 13.96 -1.05 19.15
C GLY A 325 12.51 -0.89 19.61
N GLY A 326 12.09 0.38 19.77
CA GLY A 326 10.74 0.71 20.20
C GLY A 326 9.69 0.56 19.09
N GLY A 327 8.43 0.43 19.52
CA GLY A 327 7.24 0.60 18.67
C GLY A 327 6.11 1.20 19.49
N PHE A 328 5.22 1.97 18.88
CA PHE A 328 4.02 2.47 19.57
C PHE A 328 2.84 1.60 19.17
N GLU A 329 2.25 0.91 20.15
CA GLU A 329 1.03 0.10 19.99
C GLU A 329 0.22 0.32 21.28
N GLY A 330 -0.82 1.15 21.21
CA GLY A 330 -1.50 1.67 22.38
C GLY A 330 -2.93 2.17 22.14
N TYR A 331 -3.71 2.14 23.22
CA TYR A 331 -5.13 2.48 23.24
C TYR A 331 -5.39 3.95 22.92
N MET A 332 -6.38 4.19 22.06
CA MET A 332 -6.84 5.50 21.62
C MET A 332 -8.37 5.59 21.80
N THR A 333 -8.88 6.78 22.12
CA THR A 333 -10.30 7.11 22.04
C THR A 333 -10.65 7.70 20.68
N VAL A 334 -11.91 7.52 20.26
CA VAL A 334 -12.42 7.98 18.96
C VAL A 334 -13.72 8.75 19.16
N THR A 335 -13.84 9.91 18.50
CA THR A 335 -15.06 10.73 18.48
C THR A 335 -15.29 11.35 17.11
N GLY A 336 -16.52 11.72 16.76
CA GLY A 336 -16.81 12.51 15.55
C GLY A 336 -18.16 12.18 14.90
N SER A 337 -18.13 11.88 13.60
CA SER A 337 -19.28 11.45 12.81
C SER A 337 -18.97 10.20 12.00
N TYR A 338 -19.94 9.29 11.88
CA TYR A 338 -19.85 8.09 11.05
C TYR A 338 -20.86 8.21 9.90
N LYS A 339 -20.39 8.10 8.65
CA LYS A 339 -21.20 8.30 7.43
C LYS A 339 -22.07 9.57 7.48
N GLY A 340 -21.48 10.68 7.91
CA GLY A 340 -22.16 11.98 8.09
C GLY A 340 -23.05 12.11 9.33
N ILE A 341 -23.32 11.05 10.09
CA ILE A 341 -24.13 11.10 11.31
C ILE A 341 -23.26 11.52 12.51
N PRO A 342 -23.53 12.66 13.16
CA PRO A 342 -22.73 13.15 14.29
C PRO A 342 -22.95 12.35 15.57
N GLY A 343 -22.00 12.44 16.50
CA GLY A 343 -22.06 11.76 17.80
C GLY A 343 -21.51 10.34 17.77
N ALA A 344 -20.74 9.98 16.72
CA ALA A 344 -19.97 8.75 16.72
C ALA A 344 -18.94 8.78 17.86
N ARG A 345 -18.87 7.68 18.61
CA ARG A 345 -17.89 7.42 19.67
C ARG A 345 -17.27 6.06 19.44
N GLY A 346 -16.12 5.82 20.05
CA GLY A 346 -15.36 4.62 19.78
C GLY A 346 -14.03 4.55 20.50
N PHE A 347 -13.32 3.48 20.17
CA PHE A 347 -11.98 3.20 20.65
C PHE A 347 -11.18 2.52 19.54
N ALA A 348 -9.86 2.59 19.66
CA ALA A 348 -8.93 2.20 18.64
C ALA A 348 -7.59 1.79 19.27
N ASN A 349 -6.71 1.18 18.48
CA ASN A 349 -5.31 1.00 18.81
C ASN A 349 -4.48 1.57 17.66
N LYS A 350 -3.50 2.40 18.00
CA LYS A 350 -2.56 2.97 17.02
C LYS A 350 -1.31 2.10 16.98
N LYS A 351 -1.09 1.37 15.89
CA LYS A 351 0.14 0.61 15.64
C LYS A 351 1.09 1.41 14.74
N ARG A 352 2.35 1.54 15.15
CA ARG A 352 3.41 2.22 14.39
C ARG A 352 4.81 1.72 14.74
N THR A 353 5.55 1.33 13.72
CA THR A 353 7.01 1.11 13.77
C THR A 353 7.79 2.38 13.41
N ASN A 354 9.02 2.50 13.93
CA ASN A 354 9.92 3.68 13.87
C ASN A 354 10.04 4.33 12.46
N LYS A 355 10.32 5.62 12.29
CA LYS A 355 10.92 6.65 13.17
C LYS A 355 10.33 8.04 12.82
N ILE A 356 10.34 9.02 13.73
CA ILE A 356 10.51 10.43 13.32
C ILE A 356 11.92 10.81 13.77
N THR A 357 12.92 10.46 12.95
CA THR A 357 14.25 11.04 13.14
C THR A 357 14.11 12.55 13.08
N GLY A 358 14.54 13.22 14.15
CA GLY A 358 14.47 14.67 14.25
C GLY A 358 15.13 15.31 13.04
N VAL A 359 14.54 16.43 12.57
CA VAL A 359 14.97 17.17 11.39
C VAL A 359 16.48 17.34 11.38
N SER A 360 17.19 16.51 10.60
CA SER A 360 18.58 16.82 10.29
C SER A 360 18.55 18.11 9.47
N LYS A 361 19.42 19.05 9.81
CA LYS A 361 19.62 20.29 9.04
C LYS A 361 20.31 20.03 7.68
N THR A 362 20.02 18.89 7.06
CA THR A 362 20.46 18.43 5.73
C THR A 362 19.28 18.10 4.81
N LEU A 363 18.02 18.34 5.24
CA LEU A 363 16.82 18.32 4.40
C LEU A 363 16.45 19.70 3.80
N VAL A 364 17.44 20.58 3.63
CA VAL A 364 17.29 21.89 2.94
C VAL A 364 18.04 21.92 1.59
N ASP A 365 18.80 20.88 1.22
CA ASP A 365 19.47 20.79 -0.10
C ASP A 365 19.29 19.39 -0.75
N ARG A 366 18.05 18.87 -0.81
CA ARG A 366 17.67 17.74 -1.69
C ARG A 366 16.75 18.11 -2.85
N THR A 367 16.50 19.40 -3.07
CA THR A 367 16.04 19.92 -4.37
C THR A 367 17.03 19.67 -5.52
N LYS A 368 18.21 19.10 -5.24
CA LYS A 368 19.19 18.58 -6.22
C LYS A 368 19.08 17.09 -6.54
N TYR A 369 18.18 16.34 -5.92
CA TYR A 369 17.99 14.89 -6.18
C TYR A 369 16.64 14.55 -6.82
N ILE A 370 16.01 15.53 -7.49
CA ILE A 370 15.05 15.26 -8.57
C ILE A 370 15.85 15.12 -9.87
N ASN A 371 16.58 14.02 -10.00
CA ASN A 371 17.29 13.62 -11.21
C ASN A 371 16.99 12.14 -11.45
N ASN A 372 16.24 11.83 -12.52
CA ASN A 372 16.08 10.62 -13.35
C ASN A 372 16.41 9.17 -12.88
N THR A 373 16.91 8.93 -11.67
CA THR A 373 17.76 7.76 -11.38
C THR A 373 17.07 6.40 -11.41
N ARG A 374 15.74 6.30 -11.41
CA ARG A 374 15.05 5.01 -11.59
C ARG A 374 14.72 4.65 -13.04
N PHE A 375 14.80 5.59 -13.98
CA PHE A 375 14.96 5.23 -15.39
C PHE A 375 16.43 4.84 -15.62
N ASP A 376 17.36 5.58 -15.01
CA ASP A 376 18.80 5.33 -15.12
C ASP A 376 19.21 3.98 -14.52
N GLU A 377 18.65 3.50 -13.40
CA GLU A 377 18.96 2.18 -12.82
C GLU A 377 18.43 0.99 -13.65
N TRP A 378 17.29 1.15 -14.32
CA TRP A 378 16.77 0.16 -15.27
C TRP A 378 17.63 0.14 -16.56
N TRP A 379 18.13 1.32 -16.94
CA TRP A 379 18.99 1.50 -18.09
C TRP A 379 20.43 1.03 -17.82
N ASP A 380 21.00 1.26 -16.63
CA ASP A 380 22.40 0.92 -16.29
C ASP A 380 22.66 -0.58 -16.17
N ARG A 381 21.65 -1.38 -15.78
CA ARG A 381 21.79 -2.85 -15.81
C ARG A 381 21.82 -3.43 -17.22
N ASP A 382 21.04 -2.88 -18.16
CA ASP A 382 21.04 -3.31 -19.57
C ASP A 382 22.21 -2.69 -20.38
N CYS A 383 22.91 -1.65 -19.87
CA CYS A 383 24.07 -0.99 -20.54
C CYS A 383 25.16 -1.97 -21.01
N ASN A 384 25.46 -2.97 -20.18
CA ASN A 384 26.68 -3.74 -20.32
C ASN A 384 26.59 -4.93 -21.30
N THR A 385 25.39 -5.30 -21.80
CA THR A 385 25.22 -6.58 -22.52
C THR A 385 24.61 -6.51 -23.92
N THR A 386 23.98 -5.42 -24.34
CA THR A 386 23.32 -5.33 -25.67
C THR A 386 23.59 -4.00 -26.41
N GLU A 387 23.42 -4.01 -27.73
CA GLU A 387 23.42 -2.80 -28.58
C GLU A 387 22.13 -2.01 -28.37
N ARG A 388 22.15 -0.67 -28.57
CA ARG A 388 20.98 0.17 -28.34
C ARG A 388 20.56 0.99 -29.55
N LEU A 389 19.26 0.98 -29.74
CA LEU A 389 18.56 1.69 -30.77
C LEU A 389 17.58 2.67 -30.13
N SER A 390 17.47 3.88 -30.65
CA SER A 390 16.48 4.85 -30.20
C SER A 390 15.90 5.59 -31.40
N ILE A 391 14.57 5.59 -31.51
CA ILE A 391 13.86 5.86 -32.76
C ILE A 391 12.95 7.07 -32.55
N VAL A 392 12.87 7.97 -33.54
CA VAL A 392 12.05 9.18 -33.45
C VAL A 392 10.95 9.18 -34.49
N HIS A 393 9.74 9.45 -34.01
CA HIS A 393 8.50 9.57 -34.78
C HIS A 393 8.20 11.03 -35.16
N GLY A 394 7.40 11.25 -36.20
CA GLY A 394 6.87 12.57 -36.54
C GLY A 394 5.40 12.63 -36.94
N ASP A 395 4.76 13.73 -36.56
CA ASP A 395 3.39 14.11 -36.91
C ASP A 395 3.39 15.44 -37.67
N LYS A 396 2.38 15.67 -38.52
CA LYS A 396 2.22 16.88 -39.35
C LYS A 396 2.20 18.20 -38.56
N LEU A 397 1.80 18.19 -37.28
CA LEU A 397 1.80 19.39 -36.43
C LEU A 397 3.20 19.84 -36.00
N LEU A 398 4.16 18.91 -35.88
CA LEU A 398 5.57 19.21 -35.61
C LEU A 398 6.33 19.13 -36.94
N LYS A 399 6.57 20.29 -37.59
CA LYS A 399 7.31 20.33 -38.87
C LYS A 399 8.57 19.45 -38.78
N PHE A 400 8.68 18.46 -39.66
CA PHE A 400 9.67 17.35 -39.65
C PHE A 400 11.12 17.77 -39.31
N ARG A 401 11.50 19.00 -39.66
CA ARG A 401 12.75 19.66 -39.28
C ARG A 401 12.98 19.71 -37.76
N TYR A 402 12.00 20.13 -36.96
CA TYR A 402 12.12 20.22 -35.50
C TYR A 402 12.36 18.86 -34.82
N LEU A 403 11.85 17.77 -35.40
CA LEU A 403 12.05 16.42 -34.86
C LEU A 403 13.42 15.85 -35.21
N ARG A 404 13.94 16.17 -36.40
CA ARG A 404 15.35 15.93 -36.75
C ARG A 404 16.28 16.69 -35.80
N ASP A 405 15.99 17.97 -35.56
CA ASP A 405 16.76 18.81 -34.63
C ASP A 405 16.67 18.27 -33.18
N TYR A 406 15.49 17.79 -32.75
CA TYR A 406 15.29 17.15 -31.45
C TYR A 406 16.04 15.81 -31.32
N TRP A 407 16.02 14.95 -32.35
CA TRP A 407 16.84 13.74 -32.38
C TRP A 407 18.32 14.09 -32.28
N THR A 408 18.83 15.04 -33.08
CA THR A 408 20.23 15.46 -33.02
C THR A 408 20.63 15.98 -31.64
N MET A 409 19.72 16.67 -30.94
CA MET A 409 19.92 17.09 -29.55
C MET A 409 19.93 15.90 -28.57
N LEU A 410 18.97 14.98 -28.67
CA LEU A 410 18.84 13.81 -27.80
C LEU A 410 20.01 12.83 -27.99
N GLU A 411 20.38 12.54 -29.23
CA GLU A 411 21.52 11.71 -29.59
C GLU A 411 22.81 12.31 -29.02
N LYS A 412 23.02 13.63 -29.17
CA LYS A 412 24.14 14.32 -28.56
C LYS A 412 24.13 14.19 -27.03
N TYR A 413 22.99 14.41 -26.39
CA TYR A 413 22.85 14.30 -24.93
C TYR A 413 23.15 12.89 -24.43
N LEU A 414 22.54 11.86 -25.01
CA LEU A 414 22.80 10.46 -24.67
C LEU A 414 24.27 10.09 -24.88
N LYS A 415 24.88 10.51 -26.01
CA LYS A 415 26.27 10.17 -26.34
C LYS A 415 27.32 10.94 -25.55
N SER A 416 27.03 12.13 -25.03
CA SER A 416 28.04 12.97 -24.34
C SER A 416 27.81 13.18 -22.85
N ALA A 417 26.56 13.13 -22.36
CA ALA A 417 26.22 13.46 -20.98
C ALA A 417 25.82 12.24 -20.14
N SER A 418 25.07 11.29 -20.72
CA SER A 418 24.53 10.16 -19.96
C SER A 418 25.29 8.85 -20.16
N TYR A 419 25.63 8.48 -21.41
CA TYR A 419 26.20 7.16 -21.73
C TYR A 419 27.44 7.24 -22.66
N PRO A 420 28.51 7.95 -22.26
CA PRO A 420 29.71 8.12 -23.09
C PRO A 420 30.41 6.79 -23.41
N GLU A 421 30.37 5.80 -22.52
CA GLU A 421 30.98 4.49 -22.75
C GLU A 421 30.21 3.67 -23.79
N ALA A 422 28.88 3.68 -23.74
CA ALA A 422 28.04 3.05 -24.77
C ALA A 422 28.18 3.75 -26.14
N ALA A 423 28.38 5.08 -26.14
CA ALA A 423 28.67 5.84 -27.35
C ALA A 423 30.05 5.50 -27.94
N ALA A 424 31.08 5.37 -27.10
CA ALA A 424 32.42 4.93 -27.51
C ALA A 424 32.43 3.50 -28.06
N ALA A 425 31.59 2.62 -27.51
CA ALA A 425 31.32 1.28 -28.03
C ALA A 425 30.40 1.26 -29.27
N ASN A 426 30.05 2.42 -29.83
CA ASN A 426 29.13 2.59 -30.96
C ASN A 426 27.75 1.93 -30.78
N LYS A 427 27.27 1.77 -29.54
CA LYS A 427 25.99 1.10 -29.21
C LYS A 427 24.78 2.03 -29.24
N ILE A 428 24.82 3.20 -29.90
CA ILE A 428 23.70 4.16 -29.89
C ILE A 428 23.44 4.64 -31.31
N HIS A 429 22.34 4.16 -31.89
CA HIS A 429 21.89 4.50 -33.25
C HIS A 429 20.46 5.08 -33.23
N GLY A 430 20.10 5.79 -34.29
CA GLY A 430 18.73 6.23 -34.50
C GLY A 430 18.28 6.22 -35.95
N HIS A 431 16.97 6.03 -36.10
CA HIS A 431 16.25 6.00 -37.36
C HIS A 431 15.07 6.96 -37.25
N LEU A 432 14.74 7.63 -38.35
CA LEU A 432 13.60 8.55 -38.44
C LEU A 432 12.44 7.83 -39.14
N CYS A 433 11.36 7.56 -38.40
CA CYS A 433 10.25 6.74 -38.88
C CYS A 433 8.92 7.49 -38.77
N ASP A 434 8.30 7.82 -39.91
CA ASP A 434 7.00 8.50 -39.92
C ASP A 434 5.86 7.47 -39.89
N LEU A 435 5.16 7.40 -38.75
CA LEU A 435 4.01 6.50 -38.54
C LEU A 435 2.67 7.22 -38.77
N SER A 436 2.67 8.50 -39.17
CA SER A 436 1.46 9.30 -39.41
C SER A 436 0.89 9.09 -40.83
N GLN A 437 1.63 8.40 -41.69
CA GLN A 437 1.30 8.17 -43.09
C GLN A 437 0.84 6.72 -43.31
N VAL A 438 -0.48 6.47 -43.25
CA VAL A 438 -1.09 5.12 -43.42
C VAL A 438 -0.53 4.39 -44.64
N GLU A 439 -0.50 5.06 -45.79
CA GLU A 439 -0.10 4.51 -47.08
C GLU A 439 1.37 4.06 -47.13
N LEU A 440 2.21 4.53 -46.19
CA LEU A 440 3.62 4.17 -46.08
C LEU A 440 3.95 3.46 -44.76
N LEU A 441 2.95 3.17 -43.91
CA LEU A 441 3.16 2.73 -42.52
C LEU A 441 3.98 1.42 -42.46
N GLU A 442 3.54 0.41 -43.21
CA GLU A 442 4.22 -0.89 -43.31
C GLU A 442 5.66 -0.73 -43.86
N THR A 443 5.84 0.08 -44.91
CA THR A 443 7.16 0.35 -45.50
C THR A 443 8.10 1.03 -44.50
N ASN A 444 7.61 2.02 -43.76
CA ASN A 444 8.38 2.75 -42.76
C ASN A 444 8.73 1.88 -41.53
N LEU A 445 7.83 0.96 -41.15
CA LEU A 445 8.08 -0.02 -40.08
C LEU A 445 9.05 -1.12 -40.51
N ASN A 446 8.97 -1.61 -41.74
CA ASN A 446 9.92 -2.59 -42.28
C ASN A 446 11.32 -2.01 -42.39
N ALA A 447 11.50 -0.81 -42.98
CA ALA A 447 12.78 -0.12 -43.05
C ALA A 447 13.37 0.16 -41.64
N LEU A 448 12.50 0.42 -40.67
CA LEU A 448 12.89 0.61 -39.27
C LEU A 448 13.40 -0.69 -38.64
N LEU A 449 12.70 -1.81 -38.84
CA LEU A 449 13.11 -3.12 -38.33
C LEU A 449 14.38 -3.64 -39.01
N GLU A 450 14.52 -3.47 -40.32
CA GLU A 450 15.75 -3.78 -41.07
C GLU A 450 16.94 -2.98 -40.56
N PHE A 451 16.77 -1.68 -40.28
CA PHE A 451 17.81 -0.89 -39.62
C PHE A 451 18.12 -1.41 -38.20
N ALA A 452 17.09 -1.78 -37.45
CA ALA A 452 17.20 -2.28 -36.08
C ALA A 452 17.94 -3.62 -35.96
N THR A 453 17.73 -4.52 -36.92
CA THR A 453 18.33 -5.85 -37.00
C THR A 453 19.60 -5.90 -37.85
N ASN A 454 20.06 -4.75 -38.35
CA ASN A 454 21.11 -4.62 -39.37
C ASN A 454 20.90 -5.63 -40.52
N ASN A 455 19.78 -5.50 -41.24
CA ASN A 455 19.31 -6.39 -42.29
C ASN A 455 19.21 -7.86 -41.84
N ASN A 456 18.63 -8.09 -40.66
CA ASN A 456 18.42 -9.41 -40.04
C ASN A 456 19.72 -10.18 -39.74
N THR A 457 20.85 -9.49 -39.58
CA THR A 457 22.10 -10.10 -39.08
C THR A 457 22.05 -10.41 -37.59
N HIS A 458 21.19 -9.74 -36.83
CA HIS A 458 20.84 -10.07 -35.44
C HIS A 458 19.33 -9.94 -35.19
N LYS A 459 18.83 -10.56 -34.12
CA LYS A 459 17.42 -10.43 -33.68
C LYS A 459 17.28 -9.32 -32.65
N LEU A 460 16.06 -8.79 -32.47
CA LEU A 460 15.75 -7.82 -31.42
C LEU A 460 15.38 -8.52 -30.11
N ASP A 461 15.96 -8.07 -28.98
CA ASP A 461 15.62 -8.54 -27.64
C ASP A 461 14.36 -7.91 -27.03
N ARG A 462 13.95 -6.72 -27.51
CA ARG A 462 12.87 -5.90 -26.92
C ARG A 462 12.41 -4.82 -27.90
N ILE A 463 11.10 -4.59 -27.96
CA ILE A 463 10.50 -3.40 -28.57
C ILE A 463 9.74 -2.60 -27.48
N THR A 464 9.87 -1.28 -27.51
CA THR A 464 9.14 -0.38 -26.60
C THR A 464 8.40 0.67 -27.42
N TYR A 465 7.07 0.67 -27.36
CA TYR A 465 6.20 1.56 -28.12
C TYR A 465 5.66 2.70 -27.23
N THR A 466 6.28 3.88 -27.36
CA THR A 466 5.92 5.12 -26.64
C THR A 466 5.35 6.21 -27.53
N VAL A 467 4.97 5.87 -28.76
CA VAL A 467 4.50 6.86 -29.74
C VAL A 467 3.16 7.43 -29.32
N ALA A 468 3.19 8.68 -28.88
CA ALA A 468 2.01 9.45 -28.55
C ALA A 468 1.98 10.72 -29.39
N ASN A 469 0.94 10.89 -30.20
CA ASN A 469 0.53 12.21 -30.64
C ASN A 469 -0.42 12.80 -29.57
N VAL A 470 -0.47 14.13 -29.49
CA VAL A 470 -1.48 14.88 -28.74
C VAL A 470 -2.39 15.63 -29.73
N PRO A 471 -3.21 14.91 -30.53
CA PRO A 471 -4.17 15.56 -31.38
C PRO A 471 -5.16 16.35 -30.53
N ARG A 472 -5.53 17.56 -30.98
CA ARG A 472 -6.72 18.25 -30.47
C ARG A 472 -7.96 17.51 -30.98
N LEU A 473 -8.28 16.39 -30.34
CA LEU A 473 -9.49 15.63 -30.65
C LEU A 473 -10.72 16.52 -30.40
N PRO A 474 -11.71 16.51 -31.32
CA PRO A 474 -12.94 17.27 -31.16
C PRO A 474 -13.71 16.81 -29.92
N GLY A 475 -14.55 17.69 -29.38
CA GLY A 475 -15.57 17.29 -28.42
C GLY A 475 -16.59 16.36 -29.07
N LEU A 476 -17.35 15.60 -28.28
CA LEU A 476 -18.37 14.68 -28.82
C LEU A 476 -19.42 15.38 -29.70
N ALA A 477 -19.70 16.67 -29.44
CA ALA A 477 -20.62 17.48 -30.23
C ALA A 477 -20.08 17.84 -31.63
N ASP A 478 -18.76 17.91 -31.79
CA ASP A 478 -18.08 18.30 -33.03
C ASP A 478 -17.52 17.08 -33.80
N TYR A 479 -17.74 15.87 -33.29
CA TYR A 479 -17.16 14.64 -33.83
C TYR A 479 -17.71 14.29 -35.23
N GLN A 480 -16.80 14.09 -36.18
CA GLN A 480 -17.09 13.57 -37.51
C GLN A 480 -16.35 12.24 -37.73
N ALA A 481 -17.06 11.22 -38.22
CA ALA A 481 -16.50 9.88 -38.43
C ALA A 481 -15.32 9.84 -39.43
N SER A 482 -15.23 10.84 -40.33
CA SER A 482 -14.13 11.03 -41.27
C SER A 482 -12.82 11.46 -40.59
N GLU A 483 -12.87 12.13 -39.44
CA GLU A 483 -11.68 12.64 -38.74
C GLU A 483 -10.96 11.55 -37.93
N THR A 484 -11.68 10.48 -37.55
CA THR A 484 -11.17 9.36 -36.74
C THR A 484 -10.07 8.55 -37.43
N LYS A 485 -9.94 8.63 -38.77
CA LYS A 485 -9.01 7.76 -39.51
C LYS A 485 -7.55 8.23 -39.53
N ALA A 486 -7.28 9.52 -39.33
CA ALA A 486 -6.00 10.11 -39.76
C ALA A 486 -4.89 10.25 -38.70
N SER A 487 -5.10 9.80 -37.45
CA SER A 487 -4.06 9.85 -36.41
C SER A 487 -4.27 8.89 -35.24
N ILE A 488 -5.52 8.71 -34.80
CA ILE A 488 -5.81 7.98 -33.55
C ILE A 488 -5.78 6.47 -33.72
N LEU A 489 -6.33 5.93 -34.82
CA LEU A 489 -6.27 4.49 -35.13
C LEU A 489 -4.84 4.09 -35.57
N ILE A 490 -4.25 4.84 -36.49
CA ILE A 490 -2.91 4.58 -37.04
C ILE A 490 -1.87 4.38 -35.94
N LEU A 491 -1.78 5.30 -34.98
CA LEU A 491 -0.73 5.29 -33.95
C LEU A 491 -1.05 4.41 -32.74
N ARG A 492 -2.32 4.05 -32.50
CA ARG A 492 -2.75 3.35 -31.26
C ARG A 492 -3.30 1.95 -31.51
N TYR A 493 -3.51 1.60 -32.77
CA TYR A 493 -4.13 0.36 -33.23
C TYR A 493 -3.34 -0.26 -34.40
N ASP A 494 -3.18 0.46 -35.52
CA ASP A 494 -2.59 -0.14 -36.74
C ASP A 494 -1.06 -0.35 -36.63
N ALA A 495 -0.32 0.69 -36.23
CA ALA A 495 1.16 0.64 -36.13
C ALA A 495 1.71 -0.33 -35.07
N PRO A 496 1.02 -0.63 -33.96
CA PRO A 496 1.35 -1.76 -33.08
C PRO A 496 1.14 -3.16 -33.69
N ILE A 497 0.24 -3.30 -34.68
CA ILE A 497 -0.17 -4.60 -35.25
C ILE A 497 0.62 -4.94 -36.52
N GLU A 498 0.81 -4.00 -37.44
CA GLU A 498 1.50 -4.24 -38.73
C GLU A 498 2.87 -4.97 -38.60
N PRO A 499 3.76 -4.64 -37.63
CA PRO A 499 5.04 -5.34 -37.45
C PRO A 499 4.91 -6.85 -37.20
N THR A 500 3.76 -7.32 -36.69
CA THR A 500 3.54 -8.73 -36.36
C THR A 500 3.00 -9.53 -37.54
N ILE A 501 2.50 -8.88 -38.60
CA ILE A 501 1.91 -9.53 -39.77
C ILE A 501 2.94 -9.68 -40.90
N ALA A 502 3.81 -8.68 -41.10
CA ALA A 502 4.69 -8.61 -42.26
C ALA A 502 5.91 -9.59 -42.22
N ASN A 503 6.34 -10.08 -41.05
CA ASN A 503 7.60 -10.84 -40.93
C ASN A 503 7.60 -11.93 -39.84
N ASN A 504 7.00 -13.09 -40.15
CA ASN A 504 7.02 -14.32 -39.34
C ASN A 504 8.42 -14.86 -38.94
N ASN A 505 9.51 -14.32 -39.51
CA ASN A 505 10.88 -14.81 -39.29
C ASN A 505 11.74 -13.91 -38.36
N ILE A 506 11.23 -12.77 -37.88
CA ILE A 506 12.06 -11.76 -37.17
C ILE A 506 11.79 -11.71 -35.65
N ILE A 507 10.60 -12.11 -35.18
CA ILE A 507 10.18 -11.97 -33.77
C ILE A 507 10.30 -13.32 -33.03
N GLU A 508 11.30 -13.45 -32.16
CA GLU A 508 11.52 -14.69 -31.36
C GLU A 508 11.71 -14.43 -29.86
N ALA A 509 11.77 -13.16 -29.43
CA ALA A 509 12.02 -12.81 -28.04
C ALA A 509 10.97 -11.82 -27.54
N ILE A 510 10.05 -12.30 -26.70
CA ILE A 510 9.12 -11.54 -25.82
C ILE A 510 8.77 -12.43 -24.57
N ILE A 511 9.40 -12.37 -23.36
CA ILE A 511 9.06 -13.11 -22.08
C ILE A 511 9.47 -12.34 -20.77
N ILE A 512 9.50 -12.91 -19.56
CA ILE A 512 8.73 -12.56 -18.31
C ILE A 512 9.28 -11.50 -17.27
N SER A 513 8.44 -11.05 -16.29
CA SER A 513 8.85 -10.49 -14.97
C SER A 513 7.81 -10.71 -13.84
N HIS A 514 7.80 -11.92 -13.27
CA HIS A 514 7.75 -12.24 -11.83
C HIS A 514 7.99 -13.77 -11.75
N ARG A 515 8.91 -14.23 -10.89
CA ARG A 515 9.24 -15.67 -10.80
C ARG A 515 8.37 -16.36 -9.75
N SER A 516 7.94 -17.58 -10.07
CA SER A 516 7.99 -18.72 -9.15
C SER A 516 8.90 -19.77 -9.80
N TRP A 517 9.72 -20.47 -9.03
CA TRP A 517 10.64 -21.50 -9.53
C TRP A 517 9.99 -22.89 -9.47
N GLU A 518 10.35 -23.78 -10.39
CA GLU A 518 10.94 -25.07 -9.97
C GLU A 518 11.76 -25.76 -11.08
N VAL A 519 12.83 -26.44 -10.62
CA VAL A 519 13.64 -27.52 -11.23
C VAL A 519 13.95 -27.52 -12.74
N GLY A 520 15.24 -27.41 -13.07
CA GLY A 520 15.87 -28.30 -14.06
C GLY A 520 16.45 -27.68 -15.35
N THR A 521 17.78 -27.58 -15.40
CA THR A 521 18.64 -27.47 -16.61
C THR A 521 18.52 -26.21 -17.49
N ARG A 522 19.69 -25.74 -17.97
CA ARG A 522 19.85 -24.53 -18.79
C ARG A 522 19.38 -24.75 -20.23
N ILE A 523 18.35 -24.03 -20.68
CA ILE A 523 18.09 -23.74 -22.11
C ILE A 523 17.54 -22.29 -22.22
N HIS A 524 17.71 -21.61 -23.36
CA HIS A 524 17.61 -20.14 -23.50
C HIS A 524 16.27 -19.48 -23.09
N GLU A 525 16.33 -18.30 -22.45
CA GLU A 525 15.17 -17.49 -22.03
C GLU A 525 14.82 -16.37 -23.07
N PRO A 526 13.56 -16.25 -23.56
CA PRO A 526 13.09 -15.11 -24.39
C PRO A 526 12.74 -13.83 -23.57
N ARG A 527 12.72 -12.63 -24.18
CA ARG A 527 12.77 -11.30 -23.48
C ARG A 527 11.82 -10.24 -24.08
N PRO A 528 11.15 -9.34 -23.31
CA PRO A 528 9.81 -8.75 -23.58
C PRO A 528 9.67 -7.57 -24.56
N THR A 529 8.42 -7.27 -24.94
CA THR A 529 7.94 -6.07 -25.64
C THR A 529 6.84 -5.36 -24.85
N LEU A 530 6.82 -4.03 -24.96
CA LEU A 530 6.09 -3.13 -24.10
C LEU A 530 5.35 -2.04 -24.91
N HIS A 531 4.04 -1.97 -24.76
CA HIS A 531 3.22 -0.85 -25.22
C HIS A 531 2.98 0.13 -24.07
N THR A 532 2.87 1.42 -24.38
CA THR A 532 2.47 2.44 -23.39
C THR A 532 1.23 3.19 -23.87
N GLY A 533 0.32 3.49 -22.95
CA GLY A 533 -0.93 4.20 -23.21
C GLY A 533 -1.10 5.42 -22.31
N ALA A 534 -2.34 5.73 -21.94
CA ALA A 534 -2.67 6.81 -21.02
C ALA A 534 -3.70 6.34 -19.99
N SER A 535 -3.49 6.67 -18.72
CA SER A 535 -4.43 6.39 -17.60
C SER A 535 -5.84 6.96 -17.80
N THR A 536 -6.02 7.87 -18.77
CA THR A 536 -7.34 8.37 -19.20
C THR A 536 -8.30 7.27 -19.64
N ALA A 537 -7.80 6.07 -19.95
CA ALA A 537 -8.63 4.88 -20.22
C ALA A 537 -9.45 4.44 -19.00
N THR A 538 -8.87 4.48 -17.79
CA THR A 538 -9.52 4.02 -16.54
C THR A 538 -10.13 5.17 -15.72
N LYS A 539 -9.63 6.41 -15.90
CA LYS A 539 -10.22 7.63 -15.33
C LYS A 539 -10.54 8.64 -16.45
N PRO A 540 -11.72 8.55 -17.09
CA PRO A 540 -12.07 9.40 -18.22
C PRO A 540 -12.21 10.87 -17.81
N THR A 541 -11.54 11.77 -18.52
CA THR A 541 -11.73 13.22 -18.33
C THR A 541 -12.96 13.71 -19.09
N PRO A 542 -13.83 14.56 -18.51
CA PRO A 542 -14.96 15.15 -19.21
C PRO A 542 -14.54 15.80 -20.55
N GLY A 543 -15.31 15.54 -21.61
CA GLY A 543 -15.00 16.02 -22.96
C GLY A 543 -13.85 15.29 -23.68
N ARG A 544 -13.20 14.28 -23.09
CA ARG A 544 -12.08 13.53 -23.67
C ARG A 544 -12.41 12.07 -24.02
N GLY A 545 -13.68 11.76 -24.33
CA GLY A 545 -14.15 10.40 -24.61
C GLY A 545 -13.36 9.67 -25.71
N LEU A 546 -12.98 10.37 -26.80
CA LEU A 546 -12.16 9.79 -27.88
C LEU A 546 -10.73 9.43 -27.41
N LEU A 547 -10.14 10.22 -26.52
CA LEU A 547 -8.82 9.93 -25.93
C LEU A 547 -8.90 8.74 -24.95
N THR A 548 -9.99 8.65 -24.20
CA THR A 548 -10.29 7.52 -23.30
C THR A 548 -10.39 6.21 -24.09
N ALA A 549 -11.21 6.20 -25.15
CA ALA A 549 -11.38 5.04 -26.03
C ALA A 549 -10.05 4.61 -26.69
N SER A 550 -9.22 5.57 -27.10
CA SER A 550 -7.90 5.31 -27.68
C SER A 550 -6.86 4.80 -26.67
N GLY A 551 -6.93 5.23 -25.41
CA GLY A 551 -6.12 4.64 -24.34
C GLY A 551 -6.50 3.17 -24.09
N ALA A 552 -7.80 2.88 -24.09
CA ALA A 552 -8.33 1.53 -23.90
C ALA A 552 -8.06 0.59 -25.10
N SER A 553 -8.05 1.11 -26.33
CA SER A 553 -7.77 0.28 -27.52
C SER A 553 -6.37 -0.31 -27.51
N THR A 554 -5.34 0.45 -27.09
CA THR A 554 -3.97 -0.06 -26.99
C THR A 554 -3.83 -1.14 -25.90
N GLU A 555 -4.59 -1.05 -24.80
CA GLU A 555 -4.65 -2.13 -23.80
C GLU A 555 -5.29 -3.40 -24.38
N GLY A 556 -6.36 -3.25 -25.17
CA GLY A 556 -7.01 -4.38 -25.87
C GLY A 556 -6.09 -5.05 -26.88
N VAL A 557 -5.39 -4.27 -27.72
CA VAL A 557 -4.40 -4.78 -28.68
C VAL A 557 -3.27 -5.52 -27.96
N ALA A 558 -2.73 -4.98 -26.86
CA ALA A 558 -1.69 -5.64 -26.10
C ALA A 558 -2.14 -7.00 -25.53
N LYS A 559 -3.40 -7.12 -25.06
CA LYS A 559 -3.98 -8.38 -24.57
C LYS A 559 -4.19 -9.40 -25.69
N GLY A 560 -4.65 -8.97 -26.88
CA GLY A 560 -4.81 -9.84 -28.05
C GLY A 560 -3.47 -10.40 -28.52
N LEU A 561 -2.50 -9.51 -28.79
CA LEU A 561 -1.17 -9.92 -29.25
C LEU A 561 -0.39 -10.78 -28.24
N ALA A 562 -0.67 -10.66 -26.93
CA ALA A 562 -0.08 -11.56 -25.92
C ALA A 562 -0.56 -13.02 -26.04
N VAL A 563 -1.74 -13.23 -26.63
CA VAL A 563 -2.27 -14.56 -26.96
C VAL A 563 -1.82 -14.98 -28.35
N ASP A 564 -2.02 -14.13 -29.36
CA ASP A 564 -1.78 -14.46 -30.76
C ASP A 564 -0.32 -14.78 -31.07
N LEU A 565 0.61 -14.15 -30.35
CA LEU A 565 2.04 -14.36 -30.55
C LEU A 565 2.65 -15.42 -29.60
N ALA A 566 1.88 -15.98 -28.65
CA ALA A 566 2.38 -16.88 -27.60
C ALA A 566 3.41 -17.92 -28.13
N PRO A 567 4.63 -18.01 -27.55
CA PRO A 567 5.03 -17.61 -26.20
C PRO A 567 5.46 -16.13 -26.04
N ILE A 568 5.15 -15.26 -27.00
CA ILE A 568 5.60 -13.87 -27.07
C ILE A 568 4.73 -12.92 -26.20
N ARG A 569 5.21 -12.62 -25.00
CA ARG A 569 4.63 -11.88 -23.84
C ARG A 569 4.37 -10.36 -24.07
N VAL A 570 3.34 -9.96 -24.80
CA VAL A 570 3.00 -8.53 -24.99
C VAL A 570 2.45 -7.91 -23.69
N ASN A 571 2.94 -6.73 -23.30
CA ASN A 571 2.51 -6.02 -22.09
C ASN A 571 2.09 -4.57 -22.40
N PHE A 572 1.33 -3.97 -21.49
CA PHE A 572 0.86 -2.59 -21.56
C PHE A 572 1.17 -1.83 -20.26
N VAL A 573 1.61 -0.58 -20.37
CA VAL A 573 1.81 0.34 -19.24
C VAL A 573 0.89 1.54 -19.39
N ALA A 574 0.09 1.81 -18.36
CA ALA A 574 -0.85 2.93 -18.29
C ALA A 574 -0.34 4.02 -17.33
N PRO A 575 0.61 4.88 -17.74
CA PRO A 575 1.11 5.95 -16.89
C PRO A 575 0.00 6.94 -16.51
N GLY A 576 0.11 7.48 -15.30
CA GLY A 576 -0.65 8.65 -14.85
C GLY A 576 -0.24 9.95 -15.58
N THR A 577 -0.55 11.10 -14.99
CA THR A 577 0.03 12.37 -15.46
C THR A 577 1.54 12.36 -15.24
N VAL A 578 2.34 12.37 -16.32
CA VAL A 578 3.81 12.45 -16.25
C VAL A 578 4.26 13.84 -16.70
N ASP A 579 4.98 14.55 -15.83
CA ASP A 579 5.45 15.92 -16.05
C ASP A 579 6.58 16.01 -17.09
N THR A 580 6.22 15.84 -18.36
CA THR A 580 7.12 15.91 -19.52
C THR A 580 7.17 17.32 -20.11
N GLU A 581 8.25 17.63 -20.82
CA GLU A 581 8.43 18.88 -21.57
C GLU A 581 7.28 19.13 -22.56
N LEU A 582 6.79 18.07 -23.21
CA LEU A 582 5.62 18.13 -24.10
C LEU A 582 4.36 18.53 -23.33
N LEU A 583 4.10 17.89 -22.19
CA LEU A 583 2.91 18.19 -21.38
C LEU A 583 2.97 19.62 -20.83
N ARG A 584 4.14 20.07 -20.34
CA ARG A 584 4.40 21.47 -19.92
C ARG A 584 4.18 22.47 -21.06
N ALA A 585 4.65 22.16 -22.27
CA ALA A 585 4.44 23.02 -23.44
C ALA A 585 2.97 23.14 -23.84
N LEU A 586 2.19 22.06 -23.68
CA LEU A 586 0.75 22.02 -23.95
C LEU A 586 -0.09 22.84 -22.96
N ALA A 587 0.39 23.08 -21.73
CA ALA A 587 -0.25 23.99 -20.79
C ALA A 587 -0.23 25.46 -21.26
N GLY A 588 0.72 25.82 -22.14
CA GLY A 588 0.86 27.17 -22.67
C GLY A 588 1.21 28.22 -21.59
N PRO A 589 1.13 29.52 -21.94
CA PRO A 589 1.42 30.61 -21.02
C PRO A 589 0.22 31.04 -20.15
N ASP A 590 -0.98 30.46 -20.34
CA ASP A 590 -2.18 30.87 -19.60
C ASP A 590 -2.07 30.45 -18.12
N PRO A 591 -2.08 31.40 -17.16
CA PRO A 591 -1.95 31.08 -15.74
C PRO A 591 -3.06 30.17 -15.19
N LYS A 592 -4.27 30.19 -15.75
CA LYS A 592 -5.38 29.33 -15.33
C LYS A 592 -5.18 27.91 -15.83
N VAL A 593 -4.73 27.74 -17.07
CA VAL A 593 -4.38 26.42 -17.61
C VAL A 593 -3.20 25.85 -16.83
N GLN A 594 -2.15 26.65 -16.55
CA GLN A 594 -1.04 26.22 -15.70
C GLN A 594 -1.45 25.92 -14.25
N ALA A 595 -2.47 26.60 -13.69
CA ALA A 595 -2.97 26.30 -12.35
C ALA A 595 -3.66 24.93 -12.30
N GLY A 596 -4.61 24.66 -13.20
CA GLY A 596 -5.26 23.34 -13.31
C GLY A 596 -4.27 22.24 -13.71
N PHE A 597 -3.24 22.56 -14.48
CA PHE A 597 -2.14 21.65 -14.81
C PHE A 597 -1.29 21.28 -13.59
N LYS A 598 -0.97 22.25 -12.73
CA LYS A 598 -0.33 22.03 -11.42
C LYS A 598 -1.24 21.32 -10.41
N GLU A 599 -2.53 21.20 -10.69
CA GLU A 599 -3.48 20.42 -9.92
C GLU A 599 -3.55 18.97 -10.41
N MET A 600 -3.48 18.74 -11.73
CA MET A 600 -3.37 17.39 -12.34
C MET A 600 -2.03 16.68 -12.10
N LEU A 601 -1.02 17.39 -11.58
CA LEU A 601 0.31 16.87 -11.21
C LEU A 601 0.48 16.64 -9.68
N LYS A 602 -0.59 16.80 -8.90
CA LYS A 602 -0.64 16.49 -7.46
C LYS A 602 -1.41 15.19 -7.21
#